data_AF-A0A7C5PRJ7-F1
#
_entry.id   AF-A0A7C5PRJ7-F1
#
_cell.length_a   1.000
_cell.length_b   1.000
_cell.length_c   1.000
_cell.angle_alpha   90.00
_cell.angle_beta   90.00
_cell.angle_gamma   90.00
#
_symmetry.space_group_name_H-M   'P 1'
#
loop_
_entity.id
_entity.type
_entity.pdbx_description
1 polymer ?
#
loop_
_entity_poly.entity_id
_entity_poly.type
_entity_poly.pdbx_seq_one_letter_code
_entity_poly.pdbx_strand_id
1 'polypeptide(L)'
;MRVVFVYPDVLDAPQWKGYYYEGVASLGAVLGEAGHQVGLVHLTRREDPGETLRRIAALAGEGPALVAFSFSSIQKAYVEPLVPLVREELGFPTLAGGIH
;
A
#
# COMPACT_ATOMS: atom_id res chain seq x y z
N MET A 1 -8.18 5.58 -13.39
CA MET A 1 -6.71 5.30 -13.33
C MET A 1 -6.45 4.16 -12.35
N ARG A 2 -5.20 3.68 -12.23
CA ARG A 2 -4.85 2.66 -11.22
C ARG A 2 -4.48 3.29 -9.88
N VAL A 3 -4.97 2.70 -8.81
CA VAL A 3 -4.63 3.04 -7.43
C VAL A 3 -4.16 1.78 -6.72
N VAL A 4 -2.92 1.77 -6.25
CA VAL A 4 -2.34 0.66 -5.51
C VAL A 4 -2.27 1.04 -4.06
N PHE A 5 -3.06 0.38 -3.22
CA PHE A 5 -2.95 0.50 -1.77
C PHE A 5 -1.82 -0.38 -1.25
N VAL A 6 -1.01 0.17 -0.35
CA VAL A 6 0.00 -0.58 0.40
C VAL A 6 -0.43 -0.60 1.86
N TYR A 7 -0.72 -1.79 2.38
CA TYR A 7 -1.16 -1.99 3.75
C TYR A 7 -0.14 -2.84 4.52
N PRO A 8 0.66 -2.22 5.41
CA PRO A 8 1.62 -2.90 6.25
C PRO A 8 0.96 -3.56 7.47
N ASP A 9 0.38 -4.74 7.31
CA ASP A 9 -0.09 -5.58 8.43
C ASP A 9 1.06 -6.35 9.10
N VAL A 10 2.15 -5.62 9.39
CA VAL A 10 3.36 -6.12 10.03
C VAL A 10 3.39 -5.65 11.47
N LEU A 11 2.64 -6.32 12.32
CA LEU A 11 2.73 -6.12 13.76
C LEU A 11 3.63 -7.20 14.36
N ASP A 12 4.54 -6.78 15.24
CA ASP A 12 5.43 -7.69 15.98
C ASP A 12 4.67 -8.50 17.06
N ALA A 13 3.34 -8.36 17.13
CA ALA A 13 2.45 -9.18 17.95
C ALA A 13 1.90 -10.37 17.12
N PRO A 14 2.20 -11.64 17.48
CA PRO A 14 1.80 -12.83 16.72
C PRO A 14 0.28 -12.95 16.49
N GLN A 15 -0.51 -12.38 17.40
CA GLN A 15 -1.97 -12.42 17.40
C GLN A 15 -2.65 -11.37 16.49
N TRP A 16 -1.87 -10.52 15.80
CA TRP A 16 -2.38 -9.44 14.93
C TRP A 16 -1.72 -9.50 13.54
N LYS A 17 -1.78 -10.66 12.87
CA LYS A 17 -1.30 -10.82 11.49
C LYS A 17 -2.39 -11.43 10.62
N GLY A 18 -2.52 -10.93 9.40
CA GLY A 18 -3.53 -11.37 8.44
C GLY A 18 -4.91 -10.76 8.66
N TYR A 19 -5.03 -9.75 9.52
CA TYR A 19 -6.26 -8.97 9.62
C TYR A 19 -6.32 -7.96 8.49
N TYR A 20 -7.52 -7.54 8.11
CA TYR A 20 -7.71 -6.52 7.10
C TYR A 20 -8.38 -5.29 7.73
N TYR A 21 -7.95 -4.09 7.33
CA TYR A 21 -8.65 -2.87 7.68
C TYR A 21 -9.77 -2.58 6.68
N GLU A 22 -11.00 -2.46 7.17
CA GLU A 22 -12.16 -2.07 6.36
C GLU A 22 -12.00 -0.70 5.70
N GLY A 23 -11.16 0.19 6.26
CA GLY A 23 -10.88 1.49 5.68
C GLY A 23 -10.31 1.39 4.26
N VAL A 24 -9.34 0.48 4.03
CA VAL A 24 -8.75 0.30 2.69
C VAL A 24 -9.74 -0.33 1.72
N ALA A 25 -10.59 -1.24 2.21
CA ALA A 25 -11.65 -1.87 1.42
C ALA A 25 -12.73 -0.84 1.02
N SER A 26 -13.14 0.02 1.96
CA SER A 26 -14.14 1.07 1.74
C SER A 26 -13.64 2.10 0.72
N LEU A 27 -12.38 2.57 0.85
CA LEU A 27 -11.77 3.46 -0.13
C LEU A 27 -11.66 2.79 -1.51
N GLY A 28 -11.28 1.50 -1.54
CA GLY A 28 -11.23 0.73 -2.78
C GLY A 28 -12.58 0.61 -3.47
N ALA A 29 -13.66 0.40 -2.71
CA ALA A 29 -15.02 0.32 -3.24
C ALA A 29 -15.46 1.66 -3.86
N VAL A 30 -15.26 2.78 -3.16
CA VAL A 30 -15.61 4.13 -3.67
C VAL A 30 -14.80 4.49 -4.92
N LEU A 31 -13.50 4.19 -4.93
CA LEU A 31 -12.66 4.40 -6.12
C LEU A 31 -13.11 3.51 -7.29
N GLY A 32 -13.48 2.26 -7.01
CA GLY A 32 -14.01 1.34 -8.01
C GLY A 32 -15.32 1.85 -8.63
N GLU A 33 -16.25 2.35 -7.82
CA GLU A 33 -17.51 2.96 -8.28
C GLU A 33 -17.24 4.17 -9.20
N ALA A 34 -16.21 4.97 -8.89
CA ALA A 34 -15.77 6.08 -9.73
C ALA A 34 -14.97 5.66 -10.99
N GLY A 35 -14.85 4.36 -11.29
CA GLY A 35 -14.19 3.84 -12.49
C GLY A 35 -12.66 3.71 -12.39
N HIS A 36 -12.10 3.75 -11.18
CA HIS A 36 -10.68 3.46 -10.96
C HIS A 36 -10.43 1.96 -10.83
N GLN A 37 -9.24 1.51 -11.23
CA GLN A 37 -8.77 0.14 -10.98
C GLN A 37 -8.00 0.15 -9.66
N VAL A 38 -8.36 -0.74 -8.74
CA VAL A 38 -7.76 -0.78 -7.40
C VAL A 38 -6.96 -2.08 -7.22
N GLY A 39 -5.71 -1.95 -6.78
CA GLY A 39 -4.86 -3.05 -6.35
C GLY A 39 -4.52 -2.94 -4.88
N LEU A 40 -4.28 -4.07 -4.21
CA LEU A 40 -3.87 -4.11 -2.81
C LEU A 40 -2.60 -4.93 -2.63
N VAL A 41 -1.56 -4.28 -2.09
CA VAL A 41 -0.37 -4.92 -1.55
C VAL A 41 -0.55 -5.04 -0.04
N HIS A 42 -1.05 -6.19 0.41
CA HIS A 42 -1.13 -6.53 1.83
C HIS A 42 0.20 -7.16 2.27
N LEU A 43 0.88 -6.52 3.23
CA LEU A 43 2.17 -6.96 3.77
C LEU A 43 1.93 -7.56 5.14
N THR A 44 1.79 -8.88 5.20
CA THR A 44 1.52 -9.63 6.46
C THR A 44 2.79 -10.07 7.18
N ARG A 45 3.95 -9.82 6.58
CA ARG A 45 5.28 -10.10 7.11
C ARG A 45 6.26 -9.06 6.59
N ARG A 46 7.37 -8.85 7.32
CA ARG A 46 8.47 -8.04 6.81
C ARG A 46 9.03 -8.73 5.56
N GLU A 47 9.08 -7.98 4.47
CA GLU A 47 9.68 -8.41 3.21
C GLU A 47 10.77 -7.43 2.80
N ASP A 48 11.61 -7.86 1.87
CA ASP A 48 12.62 -7.00 1.26
C ASP A 48 11.92 -5.86 0.49
N PRO A 49 12.40 -4.60 0.59
CA PRO A 49 11.80 -3.47 -0.14
C PRO A 49 11.67 -3.70 -1.65
N GLY A 50 12.63 -4.38 -2.28
CA GLY A 50 12.58 -4.71 -3.70
C GLY A 50 11.42 -5.63 -4.05
N GLU A 51 11.07 -6.56 -3.17
CA GLU A 51 9.88 -7.40 -3.34
C GLU A 51 8.59 -6.57 -3.26
N THR A 52 8.49 -5.66 -2.29
CA THR A 52 7.34 -4.75 -2.20
C THR A 52 7.21 -3.91 -3.46
N LEU A 53 8.31 -3.34 -3.97
CA LEU A 53 8.31 -2.54 -5.20
C LEU A 53 7.88 -3.36 -6.42
N ARG A 54 8.35 -4.60 -6.56
CA ARG A 54 7.90 -5.51 -7.64
C ARG A 54 6.41 -5.75 -7.61
N ARG A 55 5.84 -5.99 -6.42
CA ARG A 55 4.40 -6.20 -6.25
C ARG A 55 3.59 -4.94 -6.59
N ILE A 56 4.07 -3.77 -6.18
CA ILE A 56 3.47 -2.49 -6.54
C ILE A 56 3.50 -2.30 -8.06
N ALA A 57 4.65 -2.50 -8.71
CA ALA A 57 4.80 -2.36 -10.15
C ALA A 57 3.89 -3.33 -10.93
N ALA A 58 3.79 -4.59 -10.49
CA ALA A 58 2.92 -5.58 -11.12
C ALA A 58 1.43 -5.17 -11.09
N LEU A 59 0.97 -4.57 -9.99
CA LEU A 59 -0.41 -4.07 -9.87
C LEU A 59 -0.63 -2.73 -10.60
N ALA A 60 0.38 -1.87 -10.63
CA ALA A 60 0.34 -0.61 -11.37
C ALA A 60 0.33 -0.83 -12.89
N GLY A 61 0.96 -1.91 -13.37
CA GLY A 61 1.13 -2.19 -14.79
C GLY A 61 1.88 -1.07 -15.52
N GLU A 62 1.66 -0.95 -16.83
CA GLU A 62 2.39 -0.01 -17.69
C GLU A 62 1.85 1.44 -17.66
N GLY A 63 0.78 1.72 -16.91
CA GLY A 63 0.08 3.00 -16.92
C GLY A 63 0.32 3.86 -15.68
N PRO A 64 -0.12 5.13 -15.68
CA PRO A 64 -0.02 6.00 -14.51
C PRO A 64 -0.80 5.41 -13.34
N ALA A 65 -0.10 5.24 -12.22
CA ALA A 65 -0.65 4.73 -10.98
C ALA A 65 -0.41 5.71 -9.83
N LEU A 66 -1.35 5.72 -8.89
CA LEU A 66 -1.20 6.34 -7.59
C LEU A 66 -0.88 5.25 -6.57
N VAL A 67 0.16 5.42 -5.75
CA VAL A 67 0.49 4.49 -4.68
C VAL A 67 0.11 5.11 -3.34
N ALA A 68 -0.83 4.49 -2.62
CA ALA A 68 -1.36 5.00 -1.36
C ALA A 68 -1.01 4.07 -0.20
N PHE A 69 -0.21 4.53 0.74
CA PHE A 69 0.11 3.81 1.97
C PHE A 69 -0.99 4.05 3.01
N SER A 70 -1.62 2.97 3.47
CA SER A 70 -2.61 2.99 4.56
C SER A 70 -2.02 2.34 5.80
N PHE A 71 -1.66 3.12 6.82
CA PHE A 71 -0.93 2.60 7.99
C PHE A 71 -1.27 3.36 9.28
N SER A 72 -1.04 2.72 10.42
CA SER A 72 -1.14 3.34 11.75
C SER A 72 0.24 3.75 12.27
N SER A 73 0.31 4.53 13.35
CA SER A 73 1.60 5.04 13.88
C SER A 73 2.63 3.95 14.14
N ILE A 74 2.21 2.78 14.62
CA ILE A 74 3.10 1.63 14.92
C ILE A 74 3.73 1.02 13.65
N GLN A 75 3.13 1.24 12.49
CA GLN A 75 3.62 0.76 11.20
C GLN A 75 4.47 1.81 10.46
N LYS A 76 4.60 3.03 10.98
CA LYS A 76 5.34 4.13 10.33
C LYS A 76 6.76 3.75 9.97
N ALA A 77 7.47 3.10 10.89
CA ALA A 77 8.86 2.69 10.68
C ALA A 77 9.05 1.73 9.50
N TYR A 78 7.99 1.01 9.11
CA TYR A 78 8.00 0.13 7.95
C TYR A 78 7.70 0.89 6.65
N VAL A 79 6.81 1.89 6.70
CA VAL A 79 6.37 2.65 5.52
C VAL A 79 7.35 3.74 5.12
N GLU A 80 7.92 4.44 6.10
CA GLU A 80 8.81 5.59 5.91
C GLU A 80 9.96 5.33 4.92
N PRO A 81 10.68 4.18 4.95
CA PRO A 81 11.71 3.89 3.95
C PRO A 81 11.15 3.52 2.57
N LEU A 82 9.90 3.04 2.46
CA LEU A 82 9.31 2.60 1.18
C LEU A 82 8.81 3.76 0.33
N VAL A 83 8.30 4.83 0.96
CA VAL A 83 7.77 6.02 0.26
C VAL A 83 8.78 6.64 -0.72
N PRO A 84 10.03 6.97 -0.33
CA PRO A 84 10.99 7.53 -1.27
C PRO A 84 11.33 6.53 -2.39
N LEU A 85 11.49 5.25 -2.07
CA LEU A 85 11.80 4.21 -3.05
C LEU A 85 10.71 4.08 -4.14
N VAL A 86 9.43 4.17 -3.78
CA VAL A 86 8.36 4.15 -4.79
C VAL A 86 8.47 5.33 -5.75
N ARG A 87 8.79 6.52 -5.25
CA ARG A 87 8.93 7.72 -6.10
C ARG A 87 10.16 7.63 -6.99
N GLU A 88 11.28 7.17 -6.44
CA GLU A 88 12.58 7.15 -7.11
C GLU A 88 12.68 6.00 -8.12
N GLU A 89 12.21 4.80 -7.76
CA GLU A 89 12.35 3.60 -8.58
C GLU A 89 11.17 3.38 -9.54
N LEU A 90 9.96 3.77 -9.14
CA LEU A 90 8.75 3.53 -9.94
C LEU A 90 8.16 4.82 -10.54
N GLY A 91 8.60 6.00 -10.10
CA GLY A 91 8.12 7.29 -10.61
C GLY A 91 6.65 7.61 -10.29
N PHE A 92 5.99 6.81 -9.44
CA PHE A 92 4.58 7.01 -9.14
C PHE A 92 4.35 8.05 -8.04
N PRO A 93 3.34 8.94 -8.18
CA PRO A 93 2.90 9.77 -7.07
C PRO A 93 2.49 8.91 -5.88
N THR A 94 2.86 9.37 -4.68
CA THR A 94 2.62 8.65 -3.42
C THR A 94 1.77 9.47 -2.46
N LEU A 95 0.84 8.78 -1.79
CA LEU A 95 0.08 9.31 -0.66
C LEU A 95 0.32 8.42 0.56
N ALA A 96 0.27 9.02 1.75
CA ALA A 96 0.47 8.34 3.01
C ALA A 96 -0.60 8.84 3.99
N GLY A 97 -1.35 7.93 4.60
CA GLY A 97 -2.37 8.27 5.59
C GLY A 97 -2.92 7.06 6.33
N GLY A 98 -3.75 7.31 7.33
CA GLY A 98 -4.38 6.26 8.12
C GLY A 98 -5.15 6.84 9.29
N ILE A 99 -5.47 5.99 10.28
CA ILE A 99 -6.29 6.36 11.43
C ILE A 99 -5.55 7.21 12.49
N HIS A 100 -4.25 7.45 12.30
CA HIS A 100 -3.38 8.31 13.11
C HIS A 100 -2.50 9.20 12.24
#